data_AF-X8CPH8-F1
#
_entry.id   AF-X8CPH8-F1
#
_cell.length_a   1.000
_cell.length_b   1.000
_cell.length_c   1.000
_cell.angle_alpha   90.00
_cell.angle_beta   90.00
_cell.angle_gamma   90.00
#
_symmetry.space_group_name_H-M   'P 1'
#
loop_
_entity.id
_entity.type
_entity.pdbx_description
1 polymer ?
#
loop_
_entity_poly.entity_id
_entity_poly.type
_entity_poly.pdbx_seq_one_letter_code
_entity_poly.pdbx_strand_id
1 'polypeptide(L)'
;MIDRATGATLPVNKLAFDAAFVDEKRPRRFTTVSVRLTTTTGESVTIEAVATGPAVVMQGLGYGGYDDGLGLGVYRGDNHIETDRYNVSHPVEVTMPDSTVTRPRHRVQPVRIQSRSRGCVCPGIGGLTLVAESNVDSDGHLRLTNNPDAHPRHQLIRRR
;
A
#
# COMPACT_ATOMS: atom_id res chain seq x y z
N MET A 1 -11.37 14.73 2.58
CA MET A 1 -11.65 13.93 3.79
C MET A 1 -13.15 13.96 4.03
N ILE A 2 -13.76 12.90 4.58
CA ILE A 2 -15.19 12.92 4.92
C ILE A 2 -15.30 13.00 6.45
N ASP A 3 -15.98 14.02 6.96
CA ASP A 3 -16.35 14.08 8.38
C ASP A 3 -17.49 13.08 8.60
N ARG A 4 -17.26 12.06 9.44
CA ARG A 4 -18.22 10.97 9.64
C ARG A 4 -19.48 11.39 10.41
N ALA A 5 -19.40 12.42 11.24
CA ALA A 5 -20.54 12.86 12.03
C ALA A 5 -21.53 13.66 11.19
N THR A 6 -21.01 14.45 10.24
CA THR A 6 -21.81 15.36 9.41
C THR A 6 -22.00 14.86 7.97
N GLY A 7 -21.20 13.89 7.52
CA GLY A 7 -21.13 13.47 6.12
C GLY A 7 -20.43 14.49 5.20
N ALA A 8 -19.97 15.61 5.75
CA ALA A 8 -19.40 16.69 4.95
C ALA A 8 -18.05 16.28 4.33
N THR A 9 -17.84 16.66 3.07
CA THR A 9 -16.52 16.57 2.45
C THR A 9 -15.70 17.79 2.87
N LEU A 10 -14.60 17.55 3.59
CA LEU A 10 -13.61 18.53 3.98
C LEU A 10 -12.44 18.52 2.96
N PRO A 11 -12.27 19.59 2.16
CA PRO A 11 -11.15 19.69 1.23
C PRO A 11 -9.81 19.64 1.97
N VAL A 12 -8.84 18.91 1.42
CA VAL A 12 -7.47 18.81 1.94
C VAL A 12 -6.59 19.75 1.13
N ASN A 13 -5.88 20.67 1.79
CA ASN A 13 -4.95 21.60 1.12
C ASN A 13 -3.48 21.24 1.35
N LYS A 14 -3.13 20.56 2.45
CA LYS A 14 -1.78 20.04 2.69
C LYS A 14 -1.83 18.53 2.86
N LEU A 15 -0.91 17.85 2.18
CA LEU A 15 -0.70 16.42 2.24
C LEU A 15 0.81 16.16 2.31
N ALA A 16 1.23 15.32 3.24
CA ALA A 16 2.57 14.75 3.27
C ALA A 16 2.46 13.24 3.45
N PHE A 17 3.19 12.51 2.63
CA PHE A 17 3.30 11.06 2.61
C PHE A 17 4.77 10.71 2.82
N ASP A 18 5.02 9.73 3.67
CA ASP A 18 6.34 9.17 3.93
C ASP A 18 6.19 7.64 4.03
N ALA A 19 7.04 6.88 3.35
CA ALA A 19 7.10 5.43 3.48
C ALA A 19 8.53 4.92 3.49
N ALA A 20 8.81 3.94 4.34
CA ALA A 20 10.05 3.17 4.36
C ALA A 20 9.80 1.75 3.87
N PHE A 21 10.84 1.08 3.37
CA PHE A 21 10.72 -0.20 2.69
C PHE A 21 11.64 -1.27 3.26
N VAL A 22 11.28 -2.53 3.02
CA VAL A 22 12.07 -3.70 3.43
C VAL A 22 13.39 -3.76 2.65
N ASP A 23 13.33 -3.47 1.35
CA ASP A 23 14.47 -3.45 0.44
C ASP A 23 14.23 -2.51 -0.75
N GLU A 24 15.14 -2.57 -1.74
CA GLU A 24 15.09 -1.77 -2.97
C GLU A 24 14.33 -2.40 -4.14
N LYS A 25 13.93 -3.67 -4.05
CA LYS A 25 13.28 -4.37 -5.15
C LYS A 25 11.86 -3.85 -5.35
N ARG A 26 11.43 -3.86 -6.61
CA ARG A 26 10.15 -3.29 -7.05
C ARG A 26 9.17 -4.38 -7.51
N PRO A 27 7.86 -4.24 -7.23
CA PRO A 27 7.23 -3.16 -6.46
C PRO A 27 7.57 -3.29 -4.96
N ARG A 28 7.93 -2.17 -4.34
CA ARG A 28 8.51 -2.18 -2.98
C ARG A 28 7.49 -2.63 -1.94
N ARG A 29 7.95 -3.37 -0.92
CA ARG A 29 7.17 -3.66 0.28
C ARG A 29 7.56 -2.73 1.40
N PHE A 30 6.56 -2.11 2.01
CA PHE A 30 6.79 -1.12 3.05
C PHE A 30 6.98 -1.79 4.42
N THR A 31 7.73 -1.13 5.29
CA THR A 31 7.78 -1.41 6.73
C THR A 31 6.88 -0.43 7.47
N THR A 32 6.91 0.85 7.08
CA THR A 32 6.09 1.92 7.66
C THR A 32 5.53 2.82 6.56
N VAL A 33 4.36 3.39 6.85
CA VAL A 33 3.73 4.45 6.05
C VAL A 33 3.17 5.51 7.00
N SER A 34 3.40 6.78 6.70
CA SER A 34 2.78 7.92 7.37
C SER A 34 2.10 8.81 6.34
N VAL A 35 0.85 9.18 6.61
CA VAL A 35 0.09 10.15 5.83
C VAL A 35 -0.39 11.24 6.76
N ARG A 36 -0.01 12.48 6.46
CA ARG A 36 -0.47 13.68 7.17
C ARG A 36 -1.30 14.52 6.23
N LEU A 37 -2.48 14.90 6.67
CA LEU A 37 -3.44 15.70 5.92
C LEU A 37 -3.80 16.91 6.76
N THR A 38 -3.89 18.08 6.14
CA THR A 38 -4.51 19.27 6.72
C THR A 38 -5.64 19.73 5.80
N THR A 39 -6.81 19.98 6.38
CA THR A 39 -7.97 20.49 5.67
C THR A 39 -7.86 22.00 5.44
N THR A 40 -8.69 22.52 4.55
CA THR A 40 -8.85 23.98 4.36
C THR A 40 -9.36 24.68 5.61
N THR A 41 -10.01 23.96 6.52
CA THR A 41 -10.46 24.48 7.83
C THR A 41 -9.39 24.39 8.92
N GLY A 42 -8.18 23.90 8.60
CA GLY A 42 -7.04 23.79 9.53
C GLY A 42 -7.00 22.51 10.35
N GLU A 43 -8.00 21.64 10.22
CA GLU A 43 -8.00 20.34 10.90
C GLU A 43 -6.89 19.45 10.35
N SER A 44 -6.15 18.76 11.23
CA SER A 44 -5.08 17.86 10.83
C SER A 44 -5.37 16.42 11.24
N VAL A 45 -5.11 15.51 10.31
CA VAL A 45 -5.20 14.06 10.51
C VAL A 45 -3.87 13.42 10.16
N THR A 46 -3.34 12.60 11.06
CA THR A 46 -2.17 11.76 10.81
C THR A 46 -2.56 10.30 10.87
N ILE A 47 -2.22 9.54 9.83
CA ILE A 47 -2.42 8.09 9.75
C ILE A 47 -1.04 7.46 9.66
N GLU A 48 -0.75 6.56 10.59
CA GLU A 48 0.51 5.81 10.65
C GLU A 48 0.16 4.33 10.50
N ALA A 49 0.83 3.64 9.60
CA ALA A 49 0.69 2.19 9.42
C ALA A 49 2.06 1.53 9.54
N VAL A 50 2.11 0.41 10.27
CA VAL A 50 3.30 -0.42 10.43
C VAL A 50 2.95 -1.83 9.97
N ALA A 51 3.74 -2.39 9.07
CA ALA A 51 3.57 -3.78 8.63
C ALA A 51 3.77 -4.74 9.82
N THR A 52 2.83 -5.65 10.02
CA THR A 52 2.89 -6.65 11.10
C THR A 52 3.26 -8.04 10.58
N GLY A 53 3.39 -8.20 9.27
CA GLY A 53 3.72 -9.47 8.63
C GLY A 53 3.99 -9.31 7.14
N PRO A 54 4.31 -10.43 6.46
CA PRO A 54 4.54 -10.43 5.03
C PRO A 54 3.26 -10.03 4.28
N ALA A 55 3.44 -9.41 3.12
CA ALA A 55 2.33 -9.16 2.21
C ALA A 55 1.67 -10.50 1.83
N VAL A 56 0.40 -10.50 1.40
CA VAL A 56 -0.27 -11.69 0.85
C VAL A 56 -0.05 -11.70 -0.66
N VAL A 57 0.40 -12.82 -1.24
CA VAL A 57 0.46 -12.96 -2.71
C VAL A 57 -0.97 -13.17 -3.19
N MET A 58 -1.47 -12.25 -4.01
CA MET A 58 -2.85 -12.28 -4.50
C MET A 58 -2.99 -13.04 -5.83
N GLN A 59 -1.91 -13.64 -6.33
CA GLN A 59 -1.86 -14.38 -7.61
C GLN A 59 -2.93 -15.49 -7.63
N GLY A 60 -2.87 -16.42 -6.67
CA GLY A 60 -3.88 -17.46 -6.43
C GLY A 60 -5.21 -16.97 -5.84
N LEU A 61 -5.45 -15.66 -5.84
CA LEU A 61 -6.77 -15.07 -5.62
C LEU A 61 -7.28 -14.43 -6.92
N GLY A 62 -6.75 -14.90 -8.05
CA GLY A 62 -7.12 -14.53 -9.41
C GLY A 62 -6.55 -13.20 -9.93
N TYR A 63 -5.66 -12.52 -9.21
CA TYR A 63 -4.98 -11.28 -9.66
C TYR A 63 -3.76 -11.59 -10.55
N GLY A 64 -3.98 -12.44 -11.56
CA GLY A 64 -2.97 -13.01 -12.46
C GLY A 64 -3.24 -14.47 -12.85
N GLY A 65 -4.32 -15.05 -12.32
CA GLY A 65 -4.65 -16.46 -12.46
C GLY A 65 -3.97 -17.30 -11.39
N TYR A 66 -4.53 -18.48 -11.18
CA TYR A 66 -3.96 -19.52 -10.33
C TYR A 66 -2.76 -20.16 -11.05
N ASP A 67 -2.43 -21.43 -10.77
CA ASP A 67 -1.36 -22.13 -11.49
C ASP A 67 -1.54 -22.18 -13.02
N ASP A 68 -2.78 -22.06 -13.52
CA ASP A 68 -3.09 -22.03 -14.95
C ASP A 68 -2.91 -20.64 -15.62
N GLY A 69 -2.69 -19.58 -14.83
CA GLY A 69 -2.60 -18.21 -15.31
C GLY A 69 -3.92 -17.63 -15.87
N LEU A 70 -5.04 -18.34 -15.74
CA LEU A 70 -6.36 -17.90 -16.18
C LEU A 70 -7.00 -17.16 -15.00
N GLY A 71 -7.10 -15.83 -15.09
CA GLY A 71 -7.54 -14.93 -14.01
C GLY A 71 -8.92 -15.22 -13.38
N LEU A 72 -9.41 -14.25 -12.59
CA LEU A 72 -10.74 -14.33 -11.98
C LEU A 72 -11.85 -14.62 -13.01
N GLY A 73 -12.79 -15.51 -12.64
CA GLY A 73 -14.03 -15.76 -13.40
C GLY A 73 -13.98 -16.92 -14.41
N VAL A 74 -12.86 -17.63 -14.50
CA VAL A 74 -12.75 -18.82 -15.37
C VAL A 74 -13.49 -20.00 -14.72
N TYR A 75 -14.39 -20.63 -15.49
CA TYR A 75 -15.13 -21.81 -15.02
C TYR A 75 -14.22 -23.04 -15.05
N ARG A 76 -14.06 -23.68 -13.89
CA ARG A 76 -13.18 -24.85 -13.68
C ARG A 76 -13.93 -26.15 -13.39
N GLY A 77 -15.25 -26.14 -13.58
CA GLY A 77 -16.14 -27.25 -13.25
C GLY A 77 -16.91 -27.01 -11.95
N ASP A 78 -17.94 -27.82 -11.73
CA ASP A 78 -18.91 -27.63 -10.64
C ASP A 78 -18.32 -27.90 -9.25
N ASN A 79 -17.26 -28.72 -9.17
CA ASN A 79 -16.60 -29.11 -7.92
C ASN A 79 -15.07 -29.06 -8.09
N HIS A 80 -14.54 -27.88 -8.39
CA HIS A 80 -13.10 -27.67 -8.49
C HIS A 80 -12.53 -27.09 -7.19
N ILE A 81 -11.57 -27.79 -6.58
CA ILE A 81 -10.78 -27.27 -5.46
C ILE A 81 -9.42 -26.90 -6.02
N GLU A 82 -9.13 -25.61 -5.97
CA GLU A 82 -7.87 -25.06 -6.46
C GLU A 82 -6.88 -24.92 -5.31
N THR A 83 -5.62 -25.25 -5.55
CA THR A 83 -4.56 -25.14 -4.56
C THR A 83 -3.30 -24.70 -5.27
N ASP A 84 -2.77 -23.55 -4.86
CA ASP A 84 -1.50 -23.06 -5.36
C ASP A 84 -0.46 -23.08 -4.26
N ARG A 85 0.80 -23.34 -4.65
CA ARG A 85 1.94 -23.25 -3.73
C ARG A 85 3.07 -22.45 -4.35
N TYR A 86 3.35 -21.31 -3.74
CA TYR A 86 4.43 -20.42 -4.14
C TYR A 86 5.46 -20.29 -3.03
N ASN A 87 6.73 -20.10 -3.38
CA ASN A 87 7.75 -19.68 -2.42
C ASN A 87 7.73 -18.14 -2.30
N VAL A 88 7.46 -17.68 -1.08
CA VAL A 88 7.32 -16.27 -0.70
C VAL A 88 8.36 -15.83 0.33
N SER A 89 9.52 -16.52 0.37
CA SER A 89 10.61 -16.20 1.29
C SER A 89 11.18 -14.79 1.09
N HIS A 90 11.07 -14.24 -0.12
CA HIS A 90 11.43 -12.84 -0.40
C HIS A 90 10.17 -11.95 -0.33
N PRO A 91 10.25 -10.71 0.20
CA PRO A 91 9.10 -9.79 0.27
C PRO A 91 8.46 -9.42 -1.07
N VAL A 92 9.23 -9.43 -2.16
CA VAL A 92 8.82 -8.94 -3.49
C VAL A 92 8.79 -10.08 -4.50
N GLU A 93 9.83 -10.90 -4.52
CA GLU A 93 9.98 -12.01 -5.47
C GLU A 93 9.20 -13.23 -4.99
N VAL A 94 8.40 -13.77 -5.89
CA VAL A 94 7.61 -14.98 -5.69
C VAL A 94 8.15 -16.02 -6.65
N THR A 95 8.61 -17.16 -6.13
CA THR A 95 9.03 -18.27 -6.99
C THR A 95 7.86 -19.21 -7.20
N MET A 96 7.52 -19.40 -8.47
CA MET A 96 6.43 -20.26 -8.95
C MET A 96 6.85 -21.75 -8.90
N PRO A 97 5.92 -22.71 -9.06
CA PRO A 97 6.25 -24.13 -9.05
C PRO A 97 7.27 -24.56 -10.12
N ASP A 98 7.25 -23.90 -11.28
CA ASP A 98 8.21 -24.12 -12.38
C ASP A 98 9.56 -23.42 -12.17
N SER A 99 9.81 -22.90 -10.96
CA SER A 99 10.99 -22.11 -10.58
C SER A 99 11.11 -20.73 -11.23
N THR A 100 10.12 -20.30 -12.02
CA THR A 100 10.11 -18.92 -12.52
C THR A 100 9.89 -17.93 -11.39
N VAL A 101 10.49 -16.75 -11.50
CA VAL A 101 10.34 -15.68 -10.50
C VAL A 101 9.40 -14.61 -11.06
N THR A 102 8.33 -14.35 -10.33
CA THR A 102 7.37 -13.28 -10.63
C THR A 102 7.42 -12.20 -9.54
N ARG A 103 6.90 -11.01 -9.87
CA ARG A 103 6.81 -9.87 -8.95
C ARG A 103 5.39 -9.28 -8.96
N PRO A 104 4.41 -9.94 -8.32
CA PRO A 104 3.03 -9.49 -8.35
C PRO A 104 2.88 -8.07 -7.78
N ARG A 105 2.22 -7.19 -8.54
CA ARG A 105 2.06 -5.78 -8.14
C ARG A 105 1.10 -5.63 -6.97
N HIS A 106 -0.10 -6.20 -7.10
CA HIS A 106 -1.12 -6.12 -6.09
C HIS A 106 -0.83 -7.12 -4.96
N ARG A 107 -0.43 -6.61 -3.79
CA ARG A 107 -0.33 -7.38 -2.56
C ARG A 107 -0.83 -6.57 -1.38
N VAL A 108 -1.58 -7.23 -0.52
CA VAL A 108 -2.14 -6.63 0.70
C VAL A 108 -1.21 -6.99 1.86
N GLN A 109 -0.68 -5.99 2.58
CA GLN A 109 0.12 -6.21 3.79
C GLN A 109 -0.76 -6.06 5.04
N PRO A 110 -0.72 -7.01 5.99
CA PRO A 110 -1.32 -6.81 7.30
C PRO A 110 -0.57 -5.70 8.04
N VAL A 111 -1.33 -4.79 8.65
CA VAL A 111 -0.79 -3.60 9.31
C VAL A 111 -1.46 -3.34 10.65
N ARG A 112 -0.69 -2.77 11.58
CA ARG A 112 -1.23 -1.98 12.69
C ARG A 112 -1.34 -0.54 12.24
N ILE A 113 -2.48 0.09 12.50
CA ILE A 113 -2.78 1.46 12.11
C ILE A 113 -2.98 2.32 13.38
N GLN A 114 -2.50 3.56 13.36
CA GLN A 114 -2.87 4.59 14.31
C GLN A 114 -3.33 5.83 13.55
N SER A 115 -4.56 6.27 13.82
CA SER A 115 -5.07 7.56 13.33
C SER A 115 -5.09 8.56 14.47
N ARG A 116 -4.63 9.79 14.20
CA ARG A 116 -4.61 10.91 15.15
C ARG A 116 -5.34 12.09 14.55
N SER A 117 -6.36 12.59 15.24
CA SER A 117 -7.10 13.80 14.87
C SER A 117 -7.72 14.43 16.11
N ARG A 118 -7.78 15.77 16.16
CA ARG A 118 -8.43 16.54 17.23
C ARG A 118 -8.05 16.09 18.66
N GLY A 119 -6.78 15.73 18.88
CA GLY A 119 -6.28 15.24 20.18
C GLY A 119 -6.61 13.78 20.50
N CYS A 120 -7.41 13.11 19.67
CA CYS A 120 -7.74 11.69 19.81
C CYS A 120 -6.74 10.80 19.07
N VAL A 121 -6.48 9.61 19.62
CA VAL A 121 -5.69 8.55 18.98
C VAL A 121 -6.56 7.30 18.86
N CYS A 122 -6.75 6.82 17.64
CA CYS A 122 -7.55 5.64 17.32
C CYS A 122 -6.63 4.53 16.77
N PRO A 123 -6.33 3.49 17.55
CA PRO A 123 -5.59 2.33 17.06
C PRO A 123 -6.51 1.41 16.22
N GLY A 124 -5.91 0.63 15.33
CA GLY A 124 -6.60 -0.37 14.54
C GLY A 124 -5.64 -1.40 13.93
N ILE A 125 -6.22 -2.41 13.31
CA ILE A 125 -5.53 -3.38 12.46
C ILE A 125 -6.24 -3.42 11.10
N GLY A 126 -5.52 -3.78 10.04
CA GLY A 126 -6.11 -3.84 8.71
C GLY A 126 -5.16 -4.40 7.66
N GLY A 127 -5.55 -4.25 6.40
CA GLY A 127 -4.72 -4.53 5.23
C GLY A 127 -4.41 -3.23 4.49
N LEU A 128 -3.17 -3.05 4.05
CA LEU A 128 -2.76 -1.93 3.20
C LEU A 128 -2.06 -2.46 1.94
N THR A 129 -2.58 -2.03 0.79
CA THR A 129 -1.89 -2.16 -0.50
C THR A 129 -1.17 -0.86 -0.80
N LEU A 130 0.15 -0.93 -0.97
CA LEU A 130 0.96 0.19 -1.47
C LEU A 130 1.74 -0.29 -2.69
N VAL A 131 1.63 0.44 -3.79
CA VAL A 131 2.43 0.22 -5.00
C VAL A 131 3.39 1.39 -5.13
N ALA A 132 4.61 1.21 -4.64
CA ALA A 132 5.66 2.23 -4.67
C ALA A 132 6.71 1.88 -5.73
N GLU A 133 6.66 2.62 -6.83
CA GLU A 133 7.58 2.52 -7.99
C GLU A 133 8.44 3.78 -8.15
N SER A 134 8.30 4.77 -7.27
CA SER A 134 9.13 5.98 -7.30
C SER A 134 10.50 5.73 -6.70
N ASN A 135 11.45 6.60 -7.03
CA ASN A 135 12.76 6.62 -6.36
C ASN A 135 12.59 7.05 -4.90
N VAL A 136 13.47 6.54 -4.05
CA VAL A 136 13.55 6.90 -2.64
C VAL A 136 14.69 7.89 -2.42
N ASP A 137 14.61 8.61 -1.31
CA ASP A 137 15.69 9.42 -0.78
C ASP A 137 16.87 8.54 -0.35
N SER A 138 18.03 9.15 -0.11
CA SER A 138 19.26 8.45 0.30
C SER A 138 19.13 7.72 1.64
N ASP A 139 18.15 8.08 2.45
CA ASP A 139 17.81 7.40 3.71
C ASP A 139 16.78 6.28 3.53
N GLY A 140 16.42 5.94 2.29
CA GLY A 140 15.52 4.83 1.95
C GLY A 140 14.03 5.18 1.99
N HIS A 141 13.67 6.45 2.21
CA HIS A 141 12.27 6.87 2.31
C HIS A 141 11.71 7.40 0.98
N LEU A 142 10.46 7.04 0.68
CA LEU A 142 9.67 7.71 -0.35
C LEU A 142 8.86 8.84 0.29
N ARG A 143 9.18 10.09 -0.05
CA ARG A 143 8.47 11.26 0.46
C ARG A 143 7.75 12.00 -0.65
N LEU A 144 6.46 12.24 -0.44
CA LEU A 144 5.60 12.96 -1.39
C LEU A 144 4.77 14.00 -0.64
N THR A 145 4.61 15.19 -1.19
CA THR A 145 3.84 16.28 -0.58
C THR A 145 3.35 17.27 -1.62
N ASN A 146 2.30 18.01 -1.32
CA ASN A 146 1.85 19.16 -2.09
C ASN A 146 2.22 20.50 -1.41
N ASN A 147 3.09 20.48 -0.39
CA ASN A 147 3.60 21.68 0.25
C ASN A 147 4.52 22.45 -0.73
N PRO A 148 4.20 23.69 -1.13
CA PRO A 148 5.00 24.44 -2.11
C PRO A 148 6.44 24.68 -1.65
N ASP A 149 6.69 24.70 -0.34
CA ASP A 149 8.00 24.96 0.25
C ASP A 149 8.87 23.70 0.38
N ALA A 150 8.33 22.52 0.03
CA ALA A 150 9.07 21.28 0.09
C ALA A 150 10.01 21.11 -1.12
N HIS A 151 11.08 20.33 -0.93
CA HIS A 151 12.05 20.04 -1.98
C HIS A 151 11.35 19.55 -3.26
N PRO A 152 11.73 20.04 -4.47
CA PRO A 152 11.03 19.71 -5.72
C PRO A 152 10.83 18.22 -5.98
N ARG A 153 11.82 17.40 -5.61
CA ARG A 153 11.75 15.92 -5.73
C ARG A 153 10.60 15.27 -4.96
N HIS A 154 10.09 15.93 -3.91
CA HIS A 154 9.01 15.43 -3.07
C HIS A 154 7.65 15.94 -3.54
N GLN A 155 7.59 16.79 -4.56
CA GLN A 155 6.32 17.31 -5.02
C GLN A 155 5.46 16.19 -5.62
N LEU A 156 4.21 16.11 -5.17
CA LEU A 156 3.18 15.32 -5.85
C LEU A 156 3.05 15.89 -7.26
N ILE A 157 3.52 15.15 -8.25
CA ILE A 157 3.44 15.55 -9.65
C ILE A 157 1.95 15.80 -9.95
N ARG A 158 1.58 17.06 -10.15
CA ARG A 158 0.29 17.38 -10.78
C ARG A 158 0.38 16.79 -12.18
N ARG A 159 -0.32 15.68 -12.42
CA ARG A 159 -0.63 15.27 -13.79
C ARG A 159 -1.34 16.46 -14.42
N ARG A 160 -0.71 17.06 -15.43
CA ARG A 160 -1.36 18.00 -16.35
C ARG A 160 -2.35 17.24 -17.20
#